data_AF-A0AAN9H5H1-F1
#
_entry.id   AF-A0AAN9H5H1-F1
#
_cell.length_a   1.000
_cell.length_b   1.000
_cell.length_c   1.000
_cell.angle_alpha   90.00
_cell.angle_beta   90.00
_cell.angle_gamma   90.00
#
_symmetry.space_group_name_H-M   'P 1'
#
loop_
_entity.id
_entity.type
_entity.pdbx_description
1 polymer ?
#
loop_
_entity_poly.entity_id
_entity_poly.type
_entity_poly.pdbx_seq_one_letter_code
_entity_poly.pdbx_strand_id
1 'polypeptide(L)'
;MGTDPSFFSAPRVEARELNYEELDAEMKRLQKLIREASKTQDIVPRAETEEELSVTAVVSSQLDQLSCALMAEMNGLPVPSVSVQVRIKSRSAVASPKMTVCVQPPLAVTQDQFVLDSMGSGSESVVRFSVFLNGVYPPADLSGDIAVSYSSATGIPRVSQCKFVLPLRLVCIPSSALKNGTFKITIDTNKPPISLSDVFPDFSEKVENNDSALGFQFITGSRVIVLASKTSQRYRIQSESFEDMWLVVKDLLQGLQRHCVSLGVSDFQNSFSGPVPLTEYFHTLDQHFQLRVSAQQYQDLLSERAVQFRAIQRRLLTRFKDKTPGPLHNLDTLMEGTYRQVLALADAADDTRERLNQAFVRLRSATHLLILLLSLWQRLNSEQSDILEATLLPLLTDTPQLGWEESVDAAVSHLLKTCLSRSPKDQAISLSSGPLTLPKDTARLKKHITLLCERLGKGGRLSLCSEANAPAALMMPVSCESIPEPIVEQEEETLQDSTQFIKKKQPSKRVKSKSDSSKESSKEKKEKDSGKESKKDSGKDSTKESKKDSGKEKESKVSSKESKREPKDPAKESSKDKESAREKDPSKESGKEKTKVSRKSSVKVKEKKSEAGDAE
;
A
#
# COMPACT_ATOMS: atom_id res chain seq x y z
N MET A 1 -47.39 -41.70 -29.67
CA MET A 1 -47.31 -40.52 -28.78
C MET A 1 -48.17 -40.82 -27.57
N GLY A 2 -47.68 -40.60 -26.36
CA GLY A 2 -48.54 -40.62 -25.15
C GLY A 2 -49.17 -39.25 -24.98
N THR A 3 -50.46 -39.21 -24.63
CA THR A 3 -51.24 -37.97 -24.53
C THR A 3 -51.80 -37.68 -23.13
N ASP A 4 -51.60 -38.59 -22.17
CA ASP A 4 -51.93 -38.34 -20.77
C ASP A 4 -50.81 -37.53 -20.09
N PRO A 5 -51.12 -36.36 -19.49
CA PRO A 5 -50.15 -35.63 -18.68
C PRO A 5 -49.96 -36.34 -17.34
N SER A 6 -48.76 -36.86 -17.09
CA SER A 6 -48.39 -37.40 -15.78
C SER A 6 -48.31 -36.27 -14.75
N PHE A 7 -49.38 -36.09 -13.96
CA PHE A 7 -49.35 -35.20 -12.81
C PHE A 7 -48.24 -35.66 -11.83
N PHE A 8 -47.31 -34.77 -11.52
CA PHE A 8 -46.26 -34.98 -10.51
C PHE A 8 -46.84 -34.87 -9.09
N SER A 9 -47.86 -35.67 -8.77
CA SER A 9 -48.31 -35.87 -7.40
C SER A 9 -47.31 -36.74 -6.66
N ALA A 10 -46.94 -36.35 -5.43
CA ALA A 10 -46.17 -37.22 -4.55
C ALA A 10 -46.91 -38.57 -4.38
N PRO A 11 -46.22 -39.73 -4.42
CA PRO A 11 -46.86 -41.01 -4.18
C PRO A 11 -47.60 -41.03 -2.85
N ARG A 12 -48.77 -41.67 -2.77
CA ARG A 12 -49.44 -41.91 -1.49
C ARG A 12 -48.55 -42.83 -0.67
N VAL A 13 -47.94 -42.29 0.38
CA VAL A 13 -46.89 -42.97 1.16
C VAL A 13 -47.54 -43.96 2.13
N GLU A 14 -47.68 -45.21 1.69
CA GLU A 14 -47.84 -46.32 2.63
C GLU A 14 -46.50 -46.53 3.37
N ALA A 15 -46.51 -46.25 4.68
CA ALA A 15 -45.51 -46.66 5.67
C ALA A 15 -44.02 -46.56 5.25
N ARG A 16 -43.56 -45.38 4.81
CA ARG A 16 -42.20 -44.95 5.15
C ARG A 16 -42.25 -44.27 6.51
N GLU A 17 -42.14 -45.06 7.56
CA GLU A 17 -42.02 -44.58 8.94
C GLU A 17 -40.71 -43.78 9.07
N LEU A 18 -40.83 -42.46 9.07
CA LEU A 18 -39.73 -41.55 9.40
C LEU A 18 -39.45 -41.68 10.89
N ASN A 19 -38.19 -41.91 11.27
CA ASN A 19 -37.80 -42.01 12.67
C ASN A 19 -37.81 -40.60 13.31
N TYR A 20 -38.99 -40.14 13.73
CA TYR A 20 -39.19 -38.82 14.29
C TYR A 20 -38.38 -38.58 15.58
N GLU A 21 -38.08 -39.62 16.36
CA GLU A 21 -37.25 -39.50 17.57
C GLU A 21 -35.78 -39.21 17.23
N GLU A 22 -35.22 -39.91 16.24
CA GLU A 22 -33.86 -39.67 15.75
C GLU A 22 -33.74 -38.32 15.03
N LEU A 23 -34.75 -37.95 14.23
CA LEU A 23 -34.81 -36.65 13.55
C LEU A 23 -34.90 -35.47 14.54
N ASP A 24 -35.71 -35.61 15.60
CA ASP A 24 -35.81 -34.60 16.66
C ASP A 24 -34.55 -34.57 17.55
N ALA A 25 -33.92 -35.71 17.82
CA ALA A 25 -32.63 -35.76 18.51
C ALA A 25 -31.51 -35.07 17.71
N GLU A 26 -31.43 -35.31 16.40
CA GLU A 26 -30.49 -34.61 15.51
C GLU A 26 -30.82 -33.12 15.42
N MET A 27 -32.09 -32.76 15.21
CA MET A 27 -32.54 -31.37 15.18
C MET A 27 -32.19 -30.63 16.49
N LYS A 28 -32.41 -31.24 17.66
CA LYS A 28 -32.03 -30.68 18.96
C LYS A 28 -30.51 -30.53 19.09
N ARG A 29 -29.72 -31.48 18.60
CA ARG A 29 -28.25 -31.40 18.55
C ARG A 29 -27.78 -30.25 17.65
N LEU A 30 -28.34 -30.11 16.45
CA LEU A 30 -28.01 -29.04 15.50
C LEU A 30 -28.43 -27.67 16.05
N GLN A 31 -29.64 -27.53 16.61
CA GLN A 31 -30.09 -26.31 17.27
C GLN A 31 -29.25 -25.94 18.50
N LYS A 32 -28.63 -26.91 19.17
CA LYS A 32 -27.68 -26.64 20.26
C LYS A 32 -26.38 -26.06 19.69
N LEU A 33 -25.79 -26.70 18.68
CA LEU A 33 -24.57 -26.23 18.01
C LEU A 33 -24.75 -24.82 17.41
N ILE A 34 -25.89 -24.56 16.78
CA ILE A 34 -26.24 -23.21 16.26
C ILE A 34 -26.30 -22.18 17.39
N ARG A 35 -26.93 -22.52 18.53
CA ARG A 35 -27.01 -21.62 19.70
C ARG A 35 -25.67 -21.39 20.39
N GLU A 36 -24.78 -22.38 20.38
CA GLU A 36 -23.43 -22.27 20.92
C GLU A 36 -22.56 -21.39 20.02
N ALA A 37 -22.58 -21.63 18.71
CA ALA A 37 -21.92 -20.76 17.73
C ALA A 37 -22.44 -19.31 17.76
N SER A 38 -23.77 -19.11 17.87
CA SER A 38 -24.38 -17.76 17.90
C SER A 38 -24.14 -16.97 19.19
N LYS A 39 -23.66 -17.63 20.26
CA LYS A 39 -23.23 -16.97 21.49
C LYS A 39 -21.81 -16.41 21.39
N THR A 40 -20.97 -17.03 20.58
CA THR A 40 -19.62 -16.54 20.27
C THR A 40 -19.71 -15.43 19.22
N GLN A 41 -20.27 -14.28 19.61
CA GLN A 41 -20.44 -13.11 18.73
C GLN A 41 -19.16 -12.30 18.51
N ASP A 42 -18.02 -12.76 19.06
CA ASP A 42 -16.71 -12.29 18.65
C ASP A 42 -16.50 -12.62 17.16
N ILE A 43 -16.23 -11.60 16.35
CA ILE A 43 -15.98 -11.72 14.89
C ILE A 43 -14.73 -12.58 14.60
N VAL A 44 -13.88 -12.79 15.61
CA VAL A 44 -12.70 -13.65 15.58
C VAL A 44 -13.04 -14.99 16.26
N PRO A 45 -12.87 -16.13 15.59
CA PRO A 45 -12.99 -17.44 16.24
C PRO A 45 -11.99 -17.53 17.39
N ARG A 46 -12.47 -17.79 18.62
CA ARG A 46 -11.60 -17.94 19.78
C ARG A 46 -10.67 -19.13 19.61
N ALA A 47 -9.39 -18.93 19.90
CA ALA A 47 -8.33 -19.94 19.81
C ALA A 47 -8.39 -20.96 20.98
N GLU A 48 -9.59 -21.43 21.32
CA GLU A 48 -9.85 -22.39 22.40
C GLU A 48 -9.72 -23.85 21.94
N THR A 49 -9.62 -24.11 20.62
CA THR A 49 -9.08 -25.40 20.13
C THR A 49 -7.56 -25.35 20.22
N GLU A 50 -6.95 -26.24 20.99
CA GLU A 50 -5.48 -26.40 21.03
C GLU A 50 -4.88 -26.41 19.63
N GLU A 51 -3.77 -25.69 19.42
CA GLU A 51 -3.10 -25.63 18.12
C GLU A 51 -2.64 -27.03 17.68
N GLU A 52 -3.38 -27.63 16.74
CA GLU A 52 -3.08 -28.94 16.13
C GLU A 52 -1.67 -28.97 15.50
N LEU A 53 -1.18 -27.79 15.09
CA LEU A 53 0.14 -27.55 14.51
C LEU A 53 0.68 -26.23 15.04
N SER A 54 1.84 -26.27 15.73
CA SER A 54 2.54 -25.08 16.20
C SER A 54 3.73 -24.73 15.30
N VAL A 55 3.91 -23.44 15.03
CA VAL A 55 4.93 -22.90 14.14
C VAL A 55 5.87 -22.01 14.95
N THR A 56 7.18 -22.29 14.87
CA THR A 56 8.20 -21.49 15.57
C THR A 56 9.32 -21.11 14.61
N ALA A 57 9.64 -19.83 14.52
CA ALA A 57 10.70 -19.30 13.67
C ALA A 57 11.90 -18.84 14.51
N VAL A 58 13.10 -19.21 14.07
CA VAL A 58 14.37 -18.82 14.69
C VAL A 58 15.23 -18.16 13.63
N VAL A 59 15.50 -16.87 13.78
CA VAL A 59 16.41 -16.10 12.92
C VAL A 59 17.84 -16.30 13.43
N SER A 60 18.81 -16.48 12.52
CA SER A 60 20.22 -16.55 12.88
C SER A 60 20.69 -15.24 13.52
N SER A 61 21.46 -15.32 14.60
CA SER A 61 22.13 -14.17 15.22
C SER A 61 23.36 -13.69 14.43
N GLN A 62 23.82 -14.49 13.46
CA GLN A 62 24.91 -14.15 12.54
C GLN A 62 24.37 -14.06 11.11
N LEU A 63 24.88 -13.10 10.34
CA LEU A 63 24.65 -13.02 8.90
C LEU A 63 25.29 -14.22 8.19
N ASP A 64 24.74 -14.60 7.03
CA ASP A 64 25.22 -15.74 6.24
C ASP A 64 26.65 -15.45 5.70
N GLN A 65 27.57 -16.41 5.83
CA GLN A 65 28.97 -16.25 5.39
C GLN A 65 29.12 -16.05 3.88
N LEU A 66 28.20 -16.64 3.11
CA LEU A 66 28.00 -16.38 1.68
C LEU A 66 26.59 -15.84 1.54
N SER A 67 26.45 -14.61 1.05
CA SER A 67 25.14 -13.98 0.89
C SER A 67 24.34 -14.67 -0.21
N CYS A 68 23.08 -14.97 0.10
CA CYS A 68 22.08 -15.47 -0.83
C CYS A 68 21.39 -14.35 -1.63
N ALA A 69 21.85 -13.09 -1.52
CA ALA A 69 21.22 -11.94 -2.16
C ALA A 69 21.34 -11.96 -3.69
N LEU A 70 20.22 -11.66 -4.38
CA LEU A 70 20.18 -11.55 -5.85
C LEU A 70 21.03 -10.38 -6.37
N MET A 71 21.12 -9.30 -5.59
CA MET A 71 22.07 -8.20 -5.80
C MET A 71 23.25 -8.39 -4.84
N ALA A 72 24.43 -8.75 -5.35
CA ALA A 72 25.59 -9.00 -4.49
C ALA A 72 26.12 -7.72 -3.80
N GLU A 73 26.06 -6.59 -4.50
CA GLU A 73 26.48 -5.27 -4.00
C GLU A 73 25.45 -4.19 -4.36
N MET A 74 25.37 -3.16 -3.52
CA MET A 74 24.59 -1.94 -3.74
C MET A 74 25.36 -0.75 -3.15
N ASN A 75 25.49 0.34 -3.92
CA ASN A 75 26.27 1.53 -3.54
C ASN A 75 27.74 1.25 -3.12
N GLY A 76 28.35 0.18 -3.64
CA GLY A 76 29.71 -0.26 -3.27
C GLY A 76 29.79 -0.93 -1.90
N LEU A 77 28.66 -1.37 -1.35
CA LEU A 77 28.56 -2.15 -0.12
C LEU A 77 27.97 -3.54 -0.44
N PRO A 78 28.49 -4.64 0.15
CA PRO A 78 27.92 -5.96 -0.05
C PRO A 78 26.54 -6.05 0.60
N VAL A 79 25.59 -6.70 -0.08
CA VAL A 79 24.26 -6.98 0.48
C VAL A 79 24.32 -8.31 1.25
N PRO A 80 24.07 -8.34 2.57
CA PRO A 80 24.07 -9.57 3.34
C PRO A 80 22.73 -10.31 3.21
N SER A 81 22.74 -11.59 3.60
CA SER A 81 21.54 -12.34 3.90
C SER A 81 21.59 -12.91 5.31
N VAL A 82 20.43 -13.33 5.84
CA VAL A 82 20.32 -14.01 7.13
C VAL A 82 19.42 -15.23 7.02
N SER A 83 19.95 -16.38 7.43
CA SER A 83 19.21 -17.64 7.54
C SER A 83 18.12 -17.57 8.60
N VAL A 84 16.92 -18.03 8.24
CA VAL A 84 15.79 -18.26 9.15
C VAL A 84 15.45 -19.74 9.11
N GLN A 85 15.37 -20.36 10.29
CA GLN A 85 14.92 -21.74 10.45
C GLN A 85 13.51 -21.76 11.04
N VAL A 86 12.57 -22.35 10.30
CA VAL A 86 11.20 -22.58 10.77
C VAL A 86 11.06 -24.03 11.21
N ARG A 87 10.50 -24.23 12.40
CA ARG A 87 10.25 -25.51 13.04
C ARG A 87 8.75 -25.66 13.26
N ILE A 88 8.16 -26.64 12.58
CA ILE A 88 6.74 -26.94 12.56
C ILE A 88 6.53 -28.25 13.32
N LYS A 89 5.67 -28.26 14.34
CA LYS A 89 5.33 -29.45 15.12
C LYS A 89 3.85 -29.77 15.03
N SER A 90 3.53 -31.00 14.68
CA SER A 90 2.17 -31.54 14.73
C SER A 90 1.87 -32.12 16.12
N ARG A 91 0.73 -31.77 16.70
CA ARG A 91 0.09 -32.51 17.81
C ARG A 91 -0.84 -33.59 17.25
N SER A 92 -1.60 -33.26 16.21
CA SER A 92 -2.61 -34.12 15.58
C SER A 92 -2.25 -34.40 14.13
N ALA A 93 -2.75 -35.51 13.57
CA ALA A 93 -2.53 -35.82 12.15
C ALA A 93 -3.12 -34.70 11.26
N VAL A 94 -2.30 -34.11 10.38
CA VAL A 94 -2.69 -33.02 9.48
C VAL A 94 -2.29 -33.34 8.04
N ALA A 95 -3.18 -33.03 7.11
CA ALA A 95 -3.03 -33.36 5.70
C ALA A 95 -2.60 -32.15 4.86
N SER A 96 -1.67 -32.40 3.93
CA SER A 96 -1.16 -31.42 2.95
C SER A 96 -0.76 -30.04 3.50
N PRO A 97 0.08 -29.95 4.55
CA PRO A 97 0.56 -28.66 5.06
C PRO A 97 1.33 -27.87 3.99
N LYS A 98 0.99 -26.59 3.82
CA LYS A 98 1.65 -25.64 2.92
C LYS A 98 2.05 -24.39 3.70
N MET A 99 3.34 -24.11 3.73
CA MET A 99 3.89 -22.91 4.36
C MET A 99 4.14 -21.82 3.32
N THR A 100 3.70 -20.60 3.63
CA THR A 100 3.99 -19.38 2.86
C THR A 100 4.71 -18.37 3.76
N VAL A 101 5.74 -17.72 3.22
CA VAL A 101 6.59 -16.75 3.93
C VAL A 101 6.45 -15.39 3.25
N CYS A 102 6.06 -14.38 4.02
CA CYS A 102 5.95 -12.99 3.59
C CYS A 102 6.95 -12.12 4.34
N VAL A 103 7.60 -11.19 3.65
CA VAL A 103 8.51 -10.18 4.24
C VAL A 103 8.18 -8.80 3.67
N GLN A 104 8.50 -7.73 4.41
CA GLN A 104 8.16 -6.37 3.99
C GLN A 104 9.04 -5.90 2.81
N PRO A 105 8.48 -5.31 1.74
CA PRO A 105 9.29 -4.82 0.61
C PRO A 105 10.29 -3.73 1.03
N PRO A 106 11.51 -3.70 0.44
CA PRO A 106 12.00 -4.57 -0.62
C PRO A 106 12.88 -5.71 -0.10
N LEU A 107 12.58 -6.28 1.07
CA LEU A 107 13.15 -7.57 1.45
C LEU A 107 12.63 -8.67 0.52
N ALA A 108 13.47 -9.68 0.26
CA ALA A 108 13.11 -10.89 -0.46
C ALA A 108 13.65 -12.13 0.27
N VAL A 109 13.11 -13.28 -0.08
CA VAL A 109 13.48 -14.59 0.46
C VAL A 109 13.99 -15.51 -0.64
N THR A 110 14.86 -16.45 -0.32
CA THR A 110 15.35 -17.46 -1.28
C THR A 110 14.23 -18.38 -1.80
N GLN A 111 13.19 -18.59 -1.00
CA GLN A 111 12.00 -19.35 -1.35
C GLN A 111 10.84 -18.89 -0.43
N ASP A 112 9.70 -18.57 -1.03
CA ASP A 112 8.50 -18.03 -0.36
C ASP A 112 7.48 -19.13 -0.01
N GLN A 113 7.42 -20.20 -0.80
CA GLN A 113 6.41 -21.26 -0.71
C GLN A 113 7.03 -22.64 -0.54
N PHE A 114 6.51 -23.40 0.43
CA PHE A 114 6.95 -24.76 0.73
C PHE A 114 5.73 -25.68 0.86
N VAL A 115 5.68 -26.72 0.01
CA VAL A 115 4.75 -27.84 0.19
C VAL A 115 5.42 -28.87 1.09
N LEU A 116 4.71 -29.33 2.11
CA LEU A 116 5.20 -30.29 3.09
C LEU A 116 4.33 -31.54 3.06
N ASP A 117 4.94 -32.70 3.31
CA ASP A 117 4.22 -33.97 3.39
C ASP A 117 3.24 -33.99 4.58
N SER A 118 2.19 -34.80 4.49
CA SER A 118 1.21 -34.96 5.56
C SER A 118 1.87 -35.44 6.86
N MET A 119 1.63 -34.70 7.96
CA MET A 119 2.33 -34.87 9.23
C MET A 119 1.49 -35.71 10.20
N GLY A 120 2.09 -36.77 10.76
CA GLY A 120 1.49 -37.57 11.83
C GLY A 120 1.64 -36.91 13.21
N SER A 121 0.81 -37.33 14.18
CA SER A 121 0.85 -36.85 15.56
C SER A 121 2.27 -36.95 16.15
N GLY A 122 2.76 -35.86 16.75
CA GLY A 122 4.09 -35.76 17.34
C GLY A 122 5.23 -35.55 16.34
N SER A 123 4.97 -35.51 15.04
CA SER A 123 6.01 -35.29 14.02
C SER A 123 6.46 -33.83 13.95
N GLU A 124 7.71 -33.64 13.53
CA GLU A 124 8.35 -32.34 13.37
C GLU A 124 8.93 -32.20 11.96
N SER A 125 8.73 -31.03 11.35
CA SER A 125 9.35 -30.64 10.10
C SER A 125 10.16 -29.35 10.30
N VAL A 126 11.29 -29.24 9.59
CA VAL A 126 12.21 -28.11 9.69
C VAL A 126 12.55 -27.57 8.31
N VAL A 127 12.16 -26.33 8.06
CA VAL A 127 12.40 -25.59 6.82
C VAL A 127 13.45 -24.50 7.06
N ARG A 128 14.23 -24.15 6.03
CA ARG A 128 15.17 -23.03 6.07
C ARG A 128 15.09 -22.21 4.78
N PHE A 129 15.25 -20.90 4.92
CA PHE A 129 15.42 -19.93 3.84
C PHE A 129 16.33 -18.80 4.32
N SER A 130 16.96 -18.07 3.41
CA SER A 130 17.64 -16.80 3.75
C SER A 130 16.77 -15.62 3.34
N VAL A 131 16.78 -14.56 4.15
CA VAL A 131 16.19 -13.25 3.83
C VAL A 131 17.30 -12.27 3.47
N PHE A 132 17.07 -11.40 2.50
CA PHE A 132 18.03 -10.38 2.03
C PHE A 132 17.30 -9.14 1.50
N LEU A 133 18.05 -8.06 1.28
CA LEU A 133 17.54 -6.83 0.67
C LEU A 133 17.59 -6.91 -0.86
N ASN A 134 16.51 -6.57 -1.54
CA ASN A 134 16.34 -6.71 -2.99
C ASN A 134 15.73 -5.44 -3.63
N GLY A 135 16.23 -4.27 -3.23
CA GLY A 135 15.79 -2.99 -3.78
C GLY A 135 16.56 -1.79 -3.23
N VAL A 136 16.54 -0.69 -3.99
CA VAL A 136 17.36 0.53 -3.77
C VAL A 136 16.84 1.48 -2.68
N TYR A 137 16.08 0.96 -1.71
CA TYR A 137 15.43 1.73 -0.65
C TYR A 137 15.22 0.87 0.61
N PRO A 138 15.24 1.44 1.82
CA PRO A 138 15.08 0.65 3.05
C PRO A 138 13.63 0.16 3.21
N PRO A 139 13.41 -0.99 3.86
CA PRO A 139 12.06 -1.51 4.12
C PRO A 139 11.34 -0.71 5.20
N ALA A 140 10.01 -0.75 5.19
CA ALA A 140 9.19 -0.10 6.22
C ALA A 140 9.19 -0.82 7.57
N ASP A 141 9.51 -2.11 7.60
CA ASP A 141 9.81 -2.83 8.83
C ASP A 141 10.74 -4.02 8.57
N LEU A 142 11.44 -4.47 9.61
CA LEU A 142 12.30 -5.66 9.61
C LEU A 142 11.55 -6.86 10.20
N SER A 143 10.31 -7.08 9.76
CA SER A 143 9.47 -8.20 10.17
C SER A 143 9.08 -9.10 8.99
N GLY A 144 8.79 -10.36 9.31
CA GLY A 144 8.22 -11.32 8.39
C GLY A 144 7.14 -12.17 9.05
N ASP A 145 6.20 -12.61 8.22
CA ASP A 145 5.03 -13.40 8.57
C ASP A 145 5.12 -14.78 7.92
N ILE A 146 4.88 -15.82 8.69
CA ILE A 146 4.78 -17.21 8.21
C ILE A 146 3.35 -17.66 8.45
N ALA A 147 2.69 -18.16 7.41
CA ALA A 147 1.41 -18.84 7.52
C ALA A 147 1.57 -20.29 7.07
N VAL A 148 1.12 -21.24 7.89
CA VAL A 148 1.02 -22.66 7.52
C VAL A 148 -0.45 -23.00 7.40
N SER A 149 -0.90 -23.21 6.17
CA SER A 149 -2.25 -23.71 5.85
C SER A 149 -2.25 -25.24 5.81
N TYR A 150 -3.25 -25.89 6.39
CA TYR A 150 -3.36 -27.35 6.46
C TYR A 150 -4.82 -27.79 6.60
N SER A 151 -5.10 -29.06 6.32
CA SER A 151 -6.37 -29.69 6.72
C SER A 151 -6.17 -30.48 8.01
N SER A 152 -7.09 -30.34 8.95
CA SER A 152 -7.18 -31.20 10.14
C SER A 152 -7.46 -32.66 9.75
N ALA A 153 -7.35 -33.59 10.70
CA ALA A 153 -7.81 -34.98 10.54
C ALA A 153 -9.31 -35.10 10.16
N THR A 154 -10.11 -34.06 10.40
CA THR A 154 -11.53 -33.97 10.01
C THR A 154 -11.77 -33.26 8.67
N GLY A 155 -10.70 -32.93 7.93
CA GLY A 155 -10.76 -32.25 6.63
C GLY A 155 -11.02 -30.75 6.70
N ILE A 156 -11.12 -30.16 7.90
CA ILE A 156 -11.39 -28.73 8.09
C ILE A 156 -10.12 -27.93 7.77
N PRO A 157 -10.16 -26.92 6.88
CA PRO A 157 -9.00 -26.07 6.63
C PRO A 157 -8.71 -25.18 7.84
N ARG A 158 -7.44 -25.18 8.27
CA ARG A 158 -6.90 -24.33 9.33
C ARG A 158 -5.66 -23.57 8.84
N VAL A 159 -5.30 -22.50 9.54
CA VAL A 159 -4.07 -21.76 9.34
C VAL A 159 -3.44 -21.48 10.71
N SER A 160 -2.19 -21.88 10.90
CA SER A 160 -1.35 -21.44 12.03
C SER A 160 -0.40 -20.35 11.54
N GLN A 161 -0.15 -19.31 12.34
CA GLN A 161 0.69 -18.18 11.96
C GLN A 161 1.84 -17.96 12.95
N CYS A 162 2.98 -17.45 12.46
CA CYS A 162 4.15 -17.11 13.28
C CYS A 162 4.83 -15.86 12.71
N LYS A 163 5.20 -14.90 13.57
CA LYS A 163 5.96 -13.70 13.19
C LYS A 163 7.43 -13.85 13.57
N PHE A 164 8.32 -13.31 12.76
CA PHE A 164 9.74 -13.20 13.05
C PHE A 164 10.27 -11.78 12.81
N VAL A 165 11.37 -11.43 13.48
CA VAL A 165 12.02 -10.11 13.39
C VAL A 165 13.47 -10.30 12.95
N LEU A 166 13.90 -9.49 11.98
CA LEU A 166 15.20 -9.54 11.33
C LEU A 166 16.16 -8.52 11.96
N PRO A 167 17.47 -8.80 12.04
CA PRO A 167 18.44 -7.90 12.64
C PRO A 167 18.66 -6.64 11.80
N LEU A 168 18.87 -5.48 12.44
CA LEU A 168 19.15 -4.21 11.76
C LEU A 168 20.41 -4.28 10.85
N ARG A 169 21.38 -5.13 11.21
CA ARG A 169 22.55 -5.49 10.39
C ARG A 169 22.22 -6.00 8.97
N LEU A 170 21.00 -6.48 8.71
CA LEU A 170 20.58 -6.95 7.39
C LEU A 170 20.48 -5.82 6.35
N VAL A 171 20.21 -4.60 6.80
CA VAL A 171 19.99 -3.43 5.93
C VAL A 171 20.96 -2.26 6.19
N CYS A 172 21.76 -2.34 7.25
CA CYS A 172 22.56 -1.24 7.76
C CYS A 172 23.93 -1.68 8.30
N ILE A 173 24.95 -0.84 8.10
CA ILE A 173 26.32 -1.00 8.62
C ILE A 173 26.70 0.17 9.54
N PRO A 174 27.65 -0.02 10.47
CA PRO A 174 28.18 1.09 11.27
C PRO A 174 28.92 2.12 10.40
N SER A 175 28.78 3.39 10.77
CA SER A 175 29.34 4.56 10.08
C SER A 175 29.83 5.60 11.10
N SER A 176 30.70 6.51 10.68
CA SER A 176 31.12 7.65 11.50
C SER A 176 29.97 8.65 11.74
N ALA A 177 29.93 9.25 12.92
CA ALA A 177 28.85 10.13 13.38
C ALA A 177 29.05 11.60 12.94
N LEU A 178 28.93 11.84 11.62
CA LEU A 178 29.00 13.18 11.00
C LEU A 178 27.82 14.07 11.40
N LYS A 179 28.06 15.23 12.02
CA LYS A 179 26.99 16.10 12.56
C LYS A 179 26.31 17.00 11.51
N ASN A 180 25.77 16.40 10.43
CA ASN A 180 25.18 17.12 9.29
C ASN A 180 23.69 16.83 9.01
N GLY A 181 23.02 15.95 9.76
CA GLY A 181 21.61 15.62 9.54
C GLY A 181 20.67 16.83 9.52
N THR A 182 19.67 16.80 8.64
CA THR A 182 18.64 17.83 8.44
C THR A 182 17.51 17.65 9.45
N PHE A 183 16.91 16.46 9.49
CA PHE A 183 15.80 16.10 10.38
C PHE A 183 16.32 15.59 11.72
N LYS A 184 15.64 15.95 12.82
CA LYS A 184 16.13 15.73 14.19
C LYS A 184 14.97 15.41 15.14
N ILE A 185 15.04 14.24 15.76
CA ILE A 185 14.11 13.80 16.81
C ILE A 185 14.91 13.67 18.11
N THR A 186 14.32 14.01 19.25
CA THR A 186 14.91 13.76 20.58
C THR A 186 13.88 13.02 21.42
N ILE A 187 14.26 11.87 21.96
CA ILE A 187 13.44 11.03 22.83
C ILE A 187 13.97 11.18 24.26
N ASP A 188 13.04 11.41 25.18
CA ASP A 188 13.27 11.48 26.62
C ASP A 188 13.08 10.10 27.25
N THR A 189 13.89 9.78 28.24
CA THR A 189 13.80 8.54 29.04
C THR A 189 13.74 8.89 30.53
N ASN A 190 13.21 7.99 31.37
CA ASN A 190 13.15 8.19 32.83
C ASN A 190 14.32 7.54 33.60
N LYS A 191 15.37 7.08 32.90
CA LYS A 191 16.55 6.39 33.45
C LYS A 191 17.83 7.07 32.96
N PRO A 192 18.99 6.88 33.63
CA PRO A 192 20.27 7.32 33.08
C PRO A 192 20.52 6.73 31.68
N PRO A 193 21.24 7.44 30.79
CA PRO A 193 21.55 6.98 29.45
C PRO A 193 22.45 5.73 29.49
N ILE A 194 21.96 4.64 28.91
CA ILE A 194 22.71 3.42 28.59
C ILE A 194 23.67 3.71 27.42
N SER A 195 24.85 3.07 27.41
CA SER A 195 25.84 3.21 26.33
C SER A 195 25.29 2.73 24.99
N LEU A 196 25.63 3.41 23.89
CA LEU A 196 25.22 2.95 22.56
C LEU A 196 25.88 1.61 22.20
N SER A 197 27.03 1.29 22.79
CA SER A 197 27.71 -0.01 22.63
C SER A 197 26.98 -1.17 23.31
N ASP A 198 26.20 -0.91 24.36
CA ASP A 198 25.41 -1.93 25.08
C ASP A 198 24.05 -2.17 24.40
N VAL A 199 23.48 -1.11 23.82
CA VAL A 199 22.22 -1.17 23.02
C VAL A 199 22.48 -1.81 21.66
N PHE A 200 23.61 -1.45 21.02
CA PHE A 200 24.01 -1.89 19.69
C PHE A 200 25.42 -2.52 19.71
N PRO A 201 25.63 -3.65 20.41
CA PRO A 201 26.91 -4.37 20.38
C PRO A 201 27.29 -4.76 18.95
N ASP A 202 26.28 -4.99 18.11
CA ASP A 202 26.40 -5.31 16.69
C ASP A 202 27.03 -4.19 15.82
N PHE A 203 27.14 -2.96 16.34
CA PHE A 203 27.62 -1.79 15.61
C PHE A 203 28.83 -1.10 16.27
N SER A 204 29.25 -1.54 17.47
CA SER A 204 30.32 -0.89 18.24
C SER A 204 31.74 -1.27 17.80
N GLU A 205 31.97 -2.52 17.38
CA GLU A 205 33.29 -3.11 17.08
C GLU A 205 34.13 -2.39 16.00
N LYS A 206 33.56 -1.41 15.29
CA LYS A 206 34.14 -0.77 14.10
C LYS A 206 34.19 0.77 14.16
N VAL A 207 33.93 1.38 15.33
CA VAL A 207 33.83 2.85 15.47
C VAL A 207 34.78 3.36 16.58
N GLU A 208 35.61 4.36 16.26
CA GLU A 208 36.60 4.89 17.21
C GLU A 208 36.00 5.72 18.37
N ASN A 209 36.19 5.24 19.59
CA ASN A 209 36.34 6.03 20.83
C ASN A 209 35.24 7.06 21.16
N ASN A 210 33.98 6.85 20.74
CA ASN A 210 32.86 7.77 21.01
C ASN A 210 31.56 7.06 21.40
N ASP A 211 31.52 6.43 22.58
CA ASP A 211 30.33 5.70 23.12
C ASP A 211 29.00 6.49 23.12
N SER A 212 29.09 7.82 23.08
CA SER A 212 27.94 8.73 23.03
C SER A 212 27.42 9.06 21.62
N ALA A 213 28.04 8.56 20.54
CA ALA A 213 27.66 8.89 19.17
C ALA A 213 27.89 7.72 18.20
N LEU A 214 26.81 7.14 17.69
CA LEU A 214 26.84 6.02 16.75
C LEU A 214 26.19 6.41 15.42
N GLY A 215 26.90 6.16 14.32
CA GLY A 215 26.38 6.35 12.97
C GLY A 215 25.95 5.04 12.33
N PHE A 216 24.85 5.10 11.59
CA PHE A 216 24.21 4.01 10.87
C PHE A 216 24.14 4.42 9.40
N GLN A 217 24.76 3.66 8.50
CA GLN A 217 24.60 3.83 7.06
C GLN A 217 23.79 2.66 6.52
N PHE A 218 22.62 2.94 5.95
CA PHE A 218 21.88 1.94 5.19
C PHE A 218 22.66 1.55 3.94
N ILE A 219 22.56 0.29 3.51
CA ILE A 219 23.18 -0.21 2.28
C ILE A 219 22.66 0.58 1.06
N THR A 220 21.45 1.10 1.16
CA THR A 220 20.77 1.97 0.20
C THR A 220 21.32 3.41 0.16
N GLY A 221 22.31 3.73 1.01
CA GLY A 221 23.16 4.93 0.93
C GLY A 221 22.89 5.98 2.02
N SER A 222 21.66 6.08 2.53
CA SER A 222 21.28 7.08 3.52
C SER A 222 21.84 6.83 4.92
N ARG A 223 21.92 7.89 5.74
CA ARG A 223 22.60 7.89 7.03
C ARG A 223 21.72 8.42 8.16
N VAL A 224 21.75 7.70 9.28
CA VAL A 224 21.09 8.05 10.54
C VAL A 224 22.13 8.04 11.66
N ILE A 225 22.02 8.96 12.61
CA ILE A 225 22.99 9.10 13.70
C ILE A 225 22.26 9.22 15.03
N VAL A 226 22.62 8.37 15.97
CA VAL A 226 22.11 8.38 17.35
C VAL A 226 23.16 9.02 18.26
N LEU A 227 22.76 10.05 19.00
CA LEU A 227 23.57 10.72 20.01
C LEU A 227 22.96 10.47 21.40
N ALA A 228 23.67 9.76 22.27
CA ALA A 228 23.33 9.63 23.68
C ALA A 228 23.91 10.81 24.46
N SER A 229 23.07 11.58 25.15
CA SER A 229 23.54 12.71 25.95
C SER A 229 24.15 12.23 27.27
N LYS A 230 25.46 12.40 27.50
CA LYS A 230 26.11 11.97 28.76
C LYS A 230 25.58 12.69 30.02
N THR A 231 24.91 13.83 29.87
CA THR A 231 24.43 14.69 30.97
C THR A 231 22.91 14.85 31.02
N SER A 232 22.16 14.11 30.19
CA SER A 232 20.70 14.19 30.13
C SER A 232 20.11 12.84 29.74
N GLN A 233 18.91 12.53 30.21
CA GLN A 233 18.24 11.24 29.98
C GLN A 233 17.65 11.17 28.55
N ARG A 234 18.45 11.49 27.54
CA ARG A 234 18.01 11.86 26.18
C ARG A 234 18.85 11.23 25.08
N TYR A 235 18.15 10.66 24.10
CA TYR A 235 18.71 10.21 22.83
C TYR A 235 18.25 11.13 21.71
N ARG A 236 19.18 11.69 20.94
CA ARG A 236 18.87 12.50 19.75
C ARG A 236 19.24 11.73 18.50
N ILE A 237 18.23 11.47 17.67
CA ILE A 237 18.36 10.83 16.37
C ILE A 237 18.36 11.93 15.30
N GLN A 238 19.25 11.82 14.32
CA GLN A 238 19.36 12.77 13.20
C GLN A 238 19.55 12.01 11.89
N SER A 239 19.01 12.54 10.79
CA SER A 239 19.12 11.93 9.45
C SER A 239 19.04 13.01 8.37
N GLU A 240 19.44 12.66 7.14
CA GLU A 240 19.23 13.48 5.94
C GLU A 240 17.81 13.28 5.34
N SER A 241 17.18 12.15 5.63
CA SER A 241 15.81 11.77 5.23
C SER A 241 14.91 11.63 6.47
N PHE A 242 13.60 11.93 6.34
CA PHE A 242 12.69 11.86 7.49
C PHE A 242 12.30 10.40 7.80
N GLU A 243 11.95 9.67 6.74
CA GLU A 243 11.49 8.29 6.75
C GLU A 243 12.52 7.32 7.36
N ASP A 244 13.82 7.53 7.07
CA ASP A 244 14.90 6.60 7.41
C ASP A 244 15.21 6.54 8.91
N MET A 245 14.79 7.56 9.69
CA MET A 245 14.94 7.52 11.15
C MET A 245 14.14 6.38 11.79
N TRP A 246 13.08 5.90 11.14
CA TRP A 246 12.15 4.91 11.72
C TRP A 246 12.83 3.65 12.25
N LEU A 247 13.54 2.89 11.40
CA LEU A 247 14.09 1.58 11.79
C LEU A 247 15.11 1.70 12.93
N VAL A 248 15.96 2.73 12.89
CA VAL A 248 16.99 2.98 13.92
C VAL A 248 16.35 3.44 15.23
N VAL A 249 15.27 4.24 15.18
CA VAL A 249 14.48 4.58 16.37
C VAL A 249 13.77 3.33 16.94
N LYS A 250 13.18 2.48 16.10
CA LYS A 250 12.53 1.23 16.54
C LYS A 250 13.51 0.33 17.29
N ASP A 251 14.67 0.04 16.70
CA ASP A 251 15.66 -0.86 17.32
C ASP A 251 16.35 -0.21 18.54
N LEU A 252 16.58 1.11 18.54
CA LEU A 252 17.02 1.85 19.74
C LEU A 252 16.09 1.61 20.92
N LEU A 253 14.78 1.82 20.75
CA LEU A 253 13.82 1.68 21.84
C LEU A 253 13.66 0.22 22.28
N GLN A 254 13.67 -0.73 21.34
CA GLN A 254 13.65 -2.16 21.66
C GLN A 254 14.93 -2.60 22.38
N GLY A 255 16.11 -2.11 21.98
CA GLY A 255 17.38 -2.38 22.63
C GLY A 255 17.47 -1.82 24.05
N LEU A 256 17.03 -0.57 24.25
CA LEU A 256 16.92 0.04 25.58
C LEU A 256 15.95 -0.76 26.48
N GLN A 257 14.78 -1.16 25.96
CA GLN A 257 13.82 -2.00 26.70
C GLN A 257 14.42 -3.37 27.05
N ARG A 258 15.06 -4.06 26.10
CA ARG A 258 15.75 -5.35 26.31
C ARG A 258 16.82 -5.22 27.40
N HIS A 259 17.64 -4.17 27.35
CA HIS A 259 18.69 -3.92 28.33
C HIS A 259 18.13 -3.63 29.72
N CYS A 260 17.13 -2.74 29.85
CA CYS A 260 16.47 -2.47 31.14
C CYS A 260 15.82 -3.72 31.75
N VAL A 261 15.15 -4.55 30.95
CA VAL A 261 14.57 -5.82 31.42
C VAL A 261 15.66 -6.79 31.90
N SER A 262 16.80 -6.88 31.20
CA SER A 262 17.92 -7.74 31.63
C SER A 262 18.57 -7.30 32.96
N LEU A 263 18.45 -6.02 33.31
CA LEU A 263 18.87 -5.46 34.60
C LEU A 263 17.75 -5.45 35.66
N GLY A 264 16.59 -6.06 35.39
CA GLY A 264 15.45 -6.11 36.31
C GLY A 264 14.69 -4.78 36.47
N VAL A 265 14.91 -3.80 35.61
CA VAL A 265 14.28 -2.46 35.69
C VAL A 265 12.88 -2.50 35.06
N SER A 266 11.86 -2.72 35.89
CA SER A 266 10.46 -2.86 35.45
C SER A 266 9.74 -1.55 35.12
N ASP A 267 10.28 -0.41 35.53
CA ASP A 267 9.64 0.92 35.43
C ASP A 267 10.25 1.83 34.35
N PHE A 268 11.02 1.26 33.41
CA PHE A 268 11.58 2.02 32.29
C PHE A 268 10.48 2.58 31.38
N GLN A 269 10.58 3.87 31.04
CA GLN A 269 9.64 4.58 30.17
C GLN A 269 10.39 5.52 29.22
N ASN A 270 9.95 5.50 27.96
CA ASN A 270 10.32 6.45 26.92
C ASN A 270 9.18 7.48 26.75
N SER A 271 9.51 8.69 26.33
CA SER A 271 8.53 9.73 26.03
C SER A 271 9.06 10.72 25.00
N PHE A 272 8.15 11.46 24.35
CA PHE A 272 8.50 12.46 23.34
C PHE A 272 7.94 13.82 23.72
N SER A 273 8.81 14.80 23.97
CA SER A 273 8.41 16.17 24.32
C SER A 273 8.49 17.18 23.16
N GLY A 274 8.79 16.72 21.94
CA GLY A 274 8.93 17.58 20.76
C GLY A 274 7.60 17.88 20.05
N PRO A 275 7.59 18.81 19.08
CA PRO A 275 6.45 18.96 18.16
C PRO A 275 6.33 17.72 17.26
N VAL A 276 5.10 17.32 16.96
CA VAL A 276 4.83 16.23 16.01
C VAL A 276 5.19 16.70 14.59
N PRO A 277 6.06 15.98 13.84
CA PRO A 277 6.62 16.42 12.54
C PRO A 277 5.63 16.23 11.38
N LEU A 278 4.49 16.92 11.45
CA LEU A 278 3.43 16.82 10.43
C LEU A 278 3.84 17.44 9.09
N THR A 279 4.72 18.43 9.06
CA THR A 279 5.16 19.10 7.82
C THR A 279 5.96 18.14 6.94
N GLU A 280 6.90 17.44 7.56
CA GLU A 280 7.79 16.44 6.96
C GLU A 280 6.98 15.22 6.50
N TYR A 281 6.10 14.73 7.38
CA TYR A 281 5.18 13.64 7.07
C TYR A 281 4.26 13.94 5.88
N PHE A 282 3.68 15.15 5.85
CA PHE A 282 2.81 15.59 4.75
C PHE A 282 3.56 15.81 3.42
N HIS A 283 4.88 15.99 3.44
CA HIS A 283 5.69 16.01 2.22
C HIS A 283 5.82 14.60 1.62
N THR A 284 6.12 13.58 2.43
CA THR A 284 6.17 12.18 1.98
C THR A 284 4.80 11.72 1.44
N LEU A 285 3.72 12.15 2.09
CA LEU A 285 2.33 11.93 1.65
C LEU A 285 2.06 12.55 0.26
N ASP A 286 2.45 13.81 0.04
CA ASP A 286 2.28 14.45 -1.28
C ASP A 286 3.10 13.75 -2.38
N GLN A 287 4.33 13.33 -2.09
CA GLN A 287 5.15 12.60 -3.07
C GLN A 287 4.45 11.30 -3.54
N HIS A 288 3.89 10.54 -2.60
CA HIS A 288 3.10 9.34 -2.89
C HIS A 288 1.88 9.66 -3.76
N PHE A 289 1.05 10.62 -3.34
CA PHE A 289 -0.16 11.00 -4.06
C PHE A 289 0.13 11.48 -5.49
N GLN A 290 1.17 12.29 -5.70
CA GLN A 290 1.57 12.74 -7.04
C GLN A 290 2.02 11.58 -7.94
N LEU A 291 2.65 10.54 -7.38
CA LEU A 291 3.00 9.32 -8.12
C LEU A 291 1.78 8.46 -8.45
N ARG A 292 0.77 8.36 -7.56
CA ARG A 292 -0.53 7.72 -7.88
C ARG A 292 -1.23 8.42 -9.04
N VAL A 293 -1.32 9.76 -8.98
CA VAL A 293 -1.91 10.59 -10.05
C VAL A 293 -1.14 10.43 -11.37
N SER A 294 0.20 10.38 -11.31
CA SER A 294 1.04 10.15 -12.50
C SER A 294 0.84 8.75 -13.09
N ALA A 295 0.77 7.70 -12.25
CA ALA A 295 0.53 6.33 -12.70
C ALA A 295 -0.83 6.19 -13.41
N GLN A 296 -1.88 6.82 -12.87
CA GLN A 296 -3.20 6.87 -13.51
C GLN A 296 -3.14 7.56 -14.89
N GLN A 297 -2.45 8.70 -15.00
CA GLN A 297 -2.30 9.41 -16.29
C GLN A 297 -1.59 8.57 -17.35
N TYR A 298 -0.52 7.85 -16.99
CA TYR A 298 0.14 6.92 -17.92
C TYR A 298 -0.76 5.75 -18.31
N GLN A 299 -1.51 5.18 -17.35
CA GLN A 299 -2.47 4.10 -17.62
C GLN A 299 -3.57 4.53 -18.59
N ASP A 300 -4.11 5.74 -18.42
CA ASP A 300 -5.13 6.32 -19.30
C ASP A 300 -4.59 6.55 -20.73
N LEU A 301 -3.41 7.19 -20.85
CA LEU A 301 -2.74 7.43 -22.15
C LEU A 301 -2.39 6.12 -22.87
N LEU A 302 -1.90 5.11 -22.13
CA LEU A 302 -1.61 3.79 -22.66
C LEU A 302 -2.90 3.10 -23.14
N SER A 303 -4.01 3.26 -22.43
CA SER A 303 -5.32 2.76 -22.85
C SER A 303 -5.80 3.39 -24.17
N GLU A 304 -5.63 4.71 -24.34
CA GLU A 304 -5.96 5.41 -25.59
C GLU A 304 -5.14 4.86 -26.76
N ARG A 305 -3.82 4.74 -26.59
CA ARG A 305 -2.93 4.24 -27.65
C ARG A 305 -3.20 2.77 -27.95
N ALA A 306 -3.55 1.95 -26.96
CA ALA A 306 -3.99 0.58 -27.17
C ALA A 306 -5.35 0.50 -27.91
N VAL A 307 -6.27 1.47 -27.76
CA VAL A 307 -7.49 1.57 -28.58
C VAL A 307 -7.15 1.95 -30.02
N GLN A 308 -6.28 2.95 -30.22
CA GLN A 308 -5.84 3.40 -31.55
C GLN A 308 -5.10 2.28 -32.32
N PHE A 309 -4.15 1.61 -31.66
CA PHE A 309 -3.39 0.50 -32.24
C PHE A 309 -4.30 -0.64 -32.71
N ARG A 310 -5.26 -1.07 -31.87
CA ARG A 310 -6.27 -2.07 -32.25
C ARG A 310 -7.18 -1.60 -33.38
N ALA A 311 -7.46 -0.30 -33.51
CA ALA A 311 -8.20 0.22 -34.66
C ALA A 311 -7.39 0.12 -35.97
N ILE A 312 -6.10 0.47 -35.93
CA ILE A 312 -5.19 0.35 -37.08
C ILE A 312 -5.01 -1.13 -37.48
N GLN A 313 -4.75 -2.03 -36.53
CA GLN A 313 -4.67 -3.47 -36.77
C GLN A 313 -5.93 -4.03 -37.44
N ARG A 314 -7.13 -3.68 -36.95
CA ARG A 314 -8.40 -4.11 -37.58
C ARG A 314 -8.54 -3.57 -39.01
N ARG A 315 -8.09 -2.34 -39.28
CA ARG A 315 -8.10 -1.74 -40.63
C ARG A 315 -7.14 -2.45 -41.58
N LEU A 316 -5.94 -2.79 -41.12
CA LEU A 316 -4.94 -3.55 -41.87
C LEU A 316 -5.39 -4.98 -42.13
N LEU A 317 -5.90 -5.72 -41.13
CA LEU A 317 -6.48 -7.05 -41.31
C LEU A 317 -7.63 -7.07 -42.32
N THR A 318 -8.47 -6.03 -42.32
CA THR A 318 -9.53 -5.88 -43.33
C THR A 318 -8.97 -5.68 -44.75
N ARG A 319 -7.83 -4.98 -44.89
CA ARG A 319 -7.13 -4.81 -46.18
C ARG A 319 -6.43 -6.09 -46.64
N PHE A 320 -5.74 -6.80 -45.75
CA PHE A 320 -5.05 -8.06 -46.08
C PHE A 320 -6.01 -9.23 -46.36
N LYS A 321 -7.28 -9.13 -45.95
CA LYS A 321 -8.33 -10.11 -46.28
C LYS A 321 -9.04 -9.80 -47.61
N ASP A 322 -8.79 -8.65 -48.23
CA ASP A 322 -9.30 -8.31 -49.55
C ASP A 322 -8.63 -9.20 -50.62
N LYS A 323 -9.39 -9.70 -51.59
CA LYS A 323 -8.85 -10.47 -52.73
C LYS A 323 -8.14 -9.57 -53.74
N THR A 324 -8.40 -8.27 -53.68
CA THR A 324 -7.85 -7.23 -54.54
C THR A 324 -6.83 -6.40 -53.75
N PRO A 325 -5.52 -6.45 -54.07
CA PRO A 325 -4.50 -5.76 -53.29
C PRO A 325 -4.56 -4.24 -53.48
N GLY A 326 -5.30 -3.56 -52.60
CA GLY A 326 -5.31 -2.09 -52.52
C GLY A 326 -4.13 -1.54 -51.70
N PRO A 327 -3.55 -0.39 -52.06
CA PRO A 327 -2.41 0.19 -51.34
C PRO A 327 -2.76 0.53 -49.88
N LEU A 328 -1.78 0.39 -48.98
CA LEU A 328 -2.01 0.51 -47.53
C LEU A 328 -2.21 1.94 -47.02
N HIS A 329 -2.02 2.99 -47.84
CA HIS A 329 -2.21 4.40 -47.47
C HIS A 329 -1.49 4.78 -46.16
N ASN A 330 -0.22 4.38 -46.01
CA ASN A 330 0.65 4.65 -44.86
C ASN A 330 0.14 4.09 -43.51
N LEU A 331 -0.84 3.18 -43.51
CA LEU A 331 -1.36 2.53 -42.28
C LEU A 331 -0.29 1.66 -41.59
N ASP A 332 0.69 1.16 -42.33
CA ASP A 332 1.89 0.49 -41.85
C ASP A 332 2.81 1.44 -41.07
N THR A 333 3.11 2.62 -41.64
CA THR A 333 3.89 3.68 -41.00
C THR A 333 3.19 4.22 -39.76
N LEU A 334 1.85 4.36 -39.81
CA LEU A 334 1.03 4.74 -38.68
C LEU A 334 1.02 3.66 -37.58
N MET A 335 0.92 2.38 -37.96
CA MET A 335 0.98 1.27 -37.01
C MET A 335 2.31 1.25 -36.26
N GLU A 336 3.42 1.41 -36.96
CA GLU A 336 4.77 1.47 -36.38
C GLU A 336 4.93 2.69 -35.45
N GLY A 337 4.42 3.86 -35.87
CA GLY A 337 4.39 5.06 -35.03
C GLY A 337 3.59 4.89 -33.74
N THR A 338 2.39 4.29 -33.81
CA THR A 338 1.59 3.99 -32.63
C THR A 338 2.21 2.88 -31.77
N TYR A 339 2.86 1.88 -32.38
CA TYR A 339 3.55 0.80 -31.65
C TYR A 339 4.67 1.35 -30.75
N ARG A 340 5.53 2.22 -31.29
CA ARG A 340 6.58 2.90 -30.51
C ARG A 340 6.01 3.78 -29.39
N GLN A 341 4.87 4.43 -29.60
CA GLN A 341 4.18 5.17 -28.55
C GLN A 341 3.61 4.26 -27.45
N VAL A 342 3.10 3.07 -27.80
CA VAL A 342 2.64 2.08 -26.81
C VAL A 342 3.79 1.56 -25.96
N LEU A 343 4.95 1.25 -26.58
CA LEU A 343 6.15 0.83 -25.85
C LEU A 343 6.63 1.92 -24.88
N ALA A 344 6.89 3.14 -25.37
CA ALA A 344 7.39 4.23 -24.53
C ALA A 344 6.43 4.66 -23.40
N LEU A 345 5.12 4.44 -23.56
CA LEU A 345 4.13 4.63 -22.50
C LEU A 345 4.08 3.46 -21.50
N ALA A 346 4.38 2.23 -21.92
CA ALA A 346 4.50 1.10 -21.02
C ALA A 346 5.76 1.22 -20.15
N ASP A 347 6.92 1.52 -20.76
CA ASP A 347 8.18 1.76 -20.05
C ASP A 347 8.00 2.87 -18.99
N ALA A 348 7.41 4.00 -19.37
CA ALA A 348 7.14 5.12 -18.46
C ALA A 348 6.09 4.82 -17.37
N ALA A 349 5.13 3.92 -17.64
CA ALA A 349 4.15 3.47 -16.65
C ALA A 349 4.81 2.59 -15.58
N ASP A 350 5.70 1.69 -15.99
CA ASP A 350 6.41 0.79 -15.08
C ASP A 350 7.48 1.53 -14.27
N ASP A 351 8.27 2.42 -14.89
CA ASP A 351 9.15 3.38 -14.20
C ASP A 351 8.39 4.20 -13.12
N THR A 352 7.14 4.58 -13.40
CA THR A 352 6.30 5.34 -12.46
C THR A 352 5.76 4.45 -11.34
N ARG A 353 5.46 3.18 -11.65
CA ARG A 353 4.94 2.20 -10.70
C ARG A 353 6.01 1.67 -9.73
N GLU A 354 7.25 1.50 -10.19
CA GLU A 354 8.38 1.25 -9.29
C GLU A 354 8.60 2.42 -8.32
N ARG A 355 8.63 3.65 -8.83
CA ARG A 355 8.75 4.85 -7.98
C ARG A 355 7.58 5.01 -7.01
N LEU A 356 6.35 4.67 -7.41
CA LEU A 356 5.20 4.64 -6.51
C LEU A 356 5.38 3.62 -5.37
N ASN A 357 5.83 2.40 -5.67
CA ASN A 357 6.11 1.38 -4.65
C ASN A 357 7.20 1.86 -3.66
N GLN A 358 8.26 2.52 -4.17
CA GLN A 358 9.30 3.12 -3.34
C GLN A 358 8.75 4.24 -2.43
N ALA A 359 7.95 5.15 -2.98
CA ALA A 359 7.33 6.23 -2.23
C ALA A 359 6.34 5.70 -1.17
N PHE A 360 5.61 4.62 -1.47
CA PHE A 360 4.69 4.01 -0.51
C PHE A 360 5.41 3.39 0.68
N VAL A 361 6.52 2.69 0.47
CA VAL A 361 7.32 2.14 1.57
C VAL A 361 7.95 3.25 2.42
N ARG A 362 8.44 4.33 1.81
CA ARG A 362 8.89 5.54 2.54
C ARG A 362 7.77 6.18 3.36
N LEU A 363 6.57 6.28 2.78
CA LEU A 363 5.38 6.78 3.48
C LEU A 363 5.06 5.87 4.68
N ARG A 364 5.06 4.54 4.52
CA ARG A 364 4.85 3.60 5.62
C ARG A 364 5.89 3.77 6.75
N SER A 365 7.18 3.94 6.44
CA SER A 365 8.22 4.26 7.44
C SER A 365 7.91 5.57 8.18
N ALA A 366 7.55 6.62 7.44
CA ALA A 366 7.17 7.92 8.00
C ALA A 366 5.90 7.84 8.87
N THR A 367 4.93 6.99 8.50
CA THR A 367 3.70 6.73 9.26
C THR A 367 3.98 5.93 10.53
N HIS A 368 4.78 4.86 10.48
CA HIS A 368 5.18 4.13 11.68
C HIS A 368 5.92 5.05 12.68
N LEU A 369 6.82 5.93 12.18
CA LEU A 369 7.49 6.93 13.01
C LEU A 369 6.48 7.92 13.63
N LEU A 370 5.48 8.38 12.87
CA LEU A 370 4.40 9.22 13.39
C LEU A 370 3.57 8.51 14.48
N ILE A 371 3.18 7.25 14.27
CA ILE A 371 2.45 6.41 15.25
C ILE A 371 3.26 6.29 16.55
N LEU A 372 4.55 6.01 16.46
CA LEU A 372 5.44 5.91 17.61
C LEU A 372 5.54 7.25 18.35
N LEU A 373 5.79 8.37 17.65
CA LEU A 373 5.91 9.69 18.28
C LEU A 373 4.61 10.10 18.99
N LEU A 374 3.45 9.82 18.38
CA LEU A 374 2.14 10.05 19.02
C LEU A 374 1.95 9.17 20.26
N SER A 375 2.36 7.90 20.19
CA SER A 375 2.29 6.95 21.31
C SER A 375 3.17 7.39 22.50
N LEU A 376 4.40 7.83 22.23
CA LEU A 376 5.36 8.35 23.21
C LEU A 376 4.97 9.74 23.76
N TRP A 377 4.24 10.54 22.99
CA TRP A 377 3.76 11.86 23.39
C TRP A 377 2.53 11.79 24.31
N GLN A 378 1.56 10.94 23.97
CA GLN A 378 0.29 10.82 24.71
C GLN A 378 0.25 9.67 25.73
N ARG A 379 1.33 8.87 25.80
CA ARG A 379 1.44 7.65 26.62
C ARG A 379 0.28 6.69 26.35
N LEU A 380 0.11 6.34 25.09
CA LEU A 380 -0.87 5.34 24.64
C LEU A 380 -0.47 3.94 25.17
N ASN A 381 -1.46 3.10 25.47
CA ASN A 381 -1.23 1.67 25.73
C ASN A 381 -1.12 0.89 24.40
N SER A 382 -0.76 -0.40 24.45
CA SER A 382 -0.65 -1.24 23.23
C SER A 382 -1.89 -1.12 22.38
N GLU A 383 -3.08 -1.43 22.94
CA GLU A 383 -4.37 -1.38 22.24
C GLU A 383 -4.60 -0.06 21.48
N GLN A 384 -4.25 1.09 22.08
CA GLN A 384 -4.40 2.40 21.43
C GLN A 384 -3.35 2.66 20.34
N SER A 385 -2.14 2.13 20.48
CA SER A 385 -1.15 2.11 19.41
C SER A 385 -1.57 1.15 18.28
N ASP A 386 -2.13 -0.02 18.61
CA ASP A 386 -2.62 -1.05 17.67
C ASP A 386 -3.81 -0.52 16.84
N ILE A 387 -4.76 0.19 17.49
CA ILE A 387 -5.85 0.91 16.80
C ILE A 387 -5.29 2.01 15.87
N LEU A 388 -4.27 2.75 16.32
CA LEU A 388 -3.68 3.84 15.54
C LEU A 388 -2.87 3.31 14.34
N GLU A 389 -2.19 2.19 14.50
CA GLU A 389 -1.51 1.46 13.43
C GLU A 389 -2.52 0.92 12.40
N ALA A 390 -3.56 0.21 12.83
CA ALA A 390 -4.64 -0.24 11.93
C ALA A 390 -5.36 0.92 11.21
N THR A 391 -5.43 2.11 11.82
CA THR A 391 -6.03 3.31 11.23
C THR A 391 -5.16 3.97 10.16
N LEU A 392 -3.84 4.03 10.37
CA LEU A 392 -2.91 4.78 9.51
C LEU A 392 -2.10 3.89 8.55
N LEU A 393 -2.06 2.57 8.78
CA LEU A 393 -1.38 1.57 7.95
C LEU A 393 -2.32 0.43 7.50
N PRO A 394 -3.50 0.73 6.90
CA PRO A 394 -4.48 -0.29 6.53
C PRO A 394 -4.08 -1.18 5.34
N LEU A 395 -3.00 -0.86 4.62
CA LEU A 395 -2.56 -1.54 3.40
C LEU A 395 -1.06 -1.85 3.42
N LEU A 396 -0.69 -3.04 2.95
CA LEU A 396 0.72 -3.44 2.74
C LEU A 396 1.27 -2.98 1.38
N THR A 397 0.39 -2.83 0.38
CA THR A 397 0.65 -2.35 -0.98
C THR A 397 -0.55 -1.59 -1.52
N ASP A 398 -0.31 -0.55 -2.31
CA ASP A 398 -1.34 0.15 -3.08
C ASP A 398 -1.90 -0.73 -4.23
N THR A 399 -3.17 -0.53 -4.62
CA THR A 399 -3.79 -1.21 -5.78
C THR A 399 -4.46 -0.20 -6.73
N PRO A 400 -4.71 -0.55 -8.01
CA PRO A 400 -5.38 0.37 -8.95
C PRO A 400 -6.81 0.78 -8.57
N GLN A 401 -7.46 0.03 -7.68
CA GLN A 401 -8.84 0.28 -7.22
C GLN A 401 -8.91 0.89 -5.82
N LEU A 402 -7.92 0.61 -4.98
CA LEU A 402 -7.85 1.04 -3.59
C LEU A 402 -6.40 1.29 -3.18
N GLY A 403 -6.11 2.51 -2.75
CA GLY A 403 -4.83 2.88 -2.16
C GLY A 403 -4.97 3.61 -0.83
N TRP A 404 -3.82 4.08 -0.34
CA TRP A 404 -3.65 4.52 1.03
C TRP A 404 -4.46 5.76 1.41
N GLU A 405 -4.51 6.79 0.56
CA GLU A 405 -5.13 8.09 0.92
C GLU A 405 -6.63 7.97 1.23
N GLU A 406 -7.42 7.34 0.38
CA GLU A 406 -8.86 7.12 0.60
C GLU A 406 -9.13 6.14 1.75
N SER A 407 -8.27 5.14 1.94
CA SER A 407 -8.37 4.17 3.04
C SER A 407 -8.18 4.84 4.40
N VAL A 408 -7.13 5.66 4.53
CA VAL A 408 -6.82 6.38 5.76
C VAL A 408 -7.76 7.56 5.97
N ASP A 409 -8.23 8.26 4.93
CA ASP A 409 -9.25 9.31 5.09
C ASP A 409 -10.56 8.75 5.65
N ALA A 410 -10.98 7.55 5.21
CA ALA A 410 -12.14 6.85 5.75
C ALA A 410 -11.91 6.37 7.19
N ALA A 411 -10.78 5.70 7.48
CA ALA A 411 -10.47 5.18 8.81
C ALA A 411 -10.32 6.30 9.86
N VAL A 412 -9.58 7.38 9.53
CA VAL A 412 -9.44 8.56 10.39
C VAL A 412 -10.77 9.30 10.54
N SER A 413 -11.57 9.45 9.48
CA SER A 413 -12.92 10.04 9.59
C SER A 413 -13.82 9.24 10.54
N HIS A 414 -13.76 7.91 10.50
CA HIS A 414 -14.48 7.03 11.42
C HIS A 414 -14.01 7.23 12.86
N LEU A 415 -12.70 7.14 13.12
CA LEU A 415 -12.10 7.30 14.45
C LEU A 415 -12.37 8.69 15.07
N LEU A 416 -12.38 9.74 14.23
CA LEU A 416 -12.77 11.11 14.61
C LEU A 416 -14.26 11.26 14.93
N LYS A 417 -15.11 10.37 14.41
CA LYS A 417 -16.56 10.39 14.61
C LYS A 417 -16.99 9.54 15.81
N THR A 418 -16.39 8.36 16.00
CA THR A 418 -16.75 7.42 17.07
C THR A 418 -16.00 7.70 18.37
N CYS A 419 -14.67 7.68 18.34
CA CYS A 419 -13.84 7.71 19.55
C CYS A 419 -13.52 9.14 20.02
N LEU A 420 -13.37 10.09 19.08
CA LEU A 420 -12.82 11.43 19.36
C LEU A 420 -13.78 12.59 19.07
N SER A 421 -15.09 12.34 18.91
CA SER A 421 -16.07 13.41 18.70
C SER A 421 -16.28 14.25 19.97
N ARG A 422 -16.56 15.55 19.81
CA ARG A 422 -16.80 16.48 20.94
C ARG A 422 -18.27 16.89 21.09
N SER A 423 -19.07 16.67 20.05
CA SER A 423 -20.50 16.93 20.03
C SER A 423 -21.17 16.09 18.94
N PRO A 424 -22.49 15.82 19.04
CA PRO A 424 -23.24 15.20 17.93
C PRO A 424 -23.29 16.08 16.67
N LYS A 425 -22.98 17.38 16.77
CA LYS A 425 -22.83 18.28 15.60
C LYS A 425 -21.53 18.00 14.84
N ASP A 426 -20.44 17.68 15.54
CA ASP A 426 -19.18 17.24 14.89
C ASP A 426 -19.37 15.90 14.15
N GLN A 427 -20.23 15.02 14.66
CA GLN A 427 -20.53 13.72 14.02
C GLN A 427 -21.33 13.86 12.71
N ALA A 428 -22.00 15.00 12.51
CA ALA A 428 -22.85 15.29 11.35
C ALA A 428 -22.16 16.15 10.27
N ILE A 429 -21.00 16.77 10.58
CA ILE A 429 -20.36 17.76 9.71
C ILE A 429 -18.97 17.28 9.27
N SER A 430 -18.69 17.34 7.96
CA SER A 430 -17.41 17.06 7.30
C SER A 430 -16.84 15.62 7.38
N LEU A 431 -17.12 14.85 8.43
CA LEU A 431 -16.60 13.48 8.64
C LEU A 431 -17.41 12.38 7.92
N SER A 432 -17.99 12.69 6.75
CA SER A 432 -18.69 11.71 5.93
C SER A 432 -17.69 10.83 5.17
N SER A 433 -17.77 9.51 5.32
CA SER A 433 -17.01 8.57 4.49
C SER A 433 -17.63 8.55 3.09
N GLY A 434 -16.89 9.07 2.10
CA GLY A 434 -17.29 9.01 0.69
C GLY A 434 -17.00 7.64 0.08
N PRO A 435 -17.29 7.45 -1.23
CA PRO A 435 -16.84 6.26 -1.93
C PRO A 435 -15.30 6.19 -1.94
N LEU A 436 -14.75 5.02 -1.60
CA LEU A 436 -13.30 4.75 -1.64
C LEU A 436 -12.82 4.85 -3.09
N THR A 437 -12.23 6.00 -3.42
CA THR A 437 -11.80 6.40 -4.76
C THR A 437 -10.67 7.42 -4.64
N LEU A 438 -9.73 7.43 -5.60
CA LEU A 438 -8.59 8.35 -5.62
C LEU A 438 -9.06 9.81 -5.41
N PRO A 439 -8.64 10.50 -4.33
CA PRO A 439 -9.08 11.87 -4.06
C PRO A 439 -8.49 12.87 -5.07
N LYS A 440 -9.10 14.06 -5.16
CA LYS A 440 -8.61 15.14 -6.04
C LYS A 440 -7.38 15.87 -5.50
N ASP A 441 -7.23 15.90 -4.18
CA ASP A 441 -6.12 16.52 -3.46
C ASP A 441 -5.91 15.86 -2.10
N THR A 442 -4.77 16.13 -1.47
CA THR A 442 -4.41 15.63 -0.13
C THR A 442 -4.93 16.52 1.02
N ALA A 443 -5.59 17.65 0.73
CA ALA A 443 -5.87 18.69 1.72
C ALA A 443 -6.99 18.30 2.70
N ARG A 444 -7.91 17.39 2.33
CA ARG A 444 -8.87 16.80 3.27
C ARG A 444 -8.18 15.89 4.28
N LEU A 445 -7.44 14.89 3.78
CA LEU A 445 -6.72 13.90 4.58
C LEU A 445 -5.76 14.56 5.57
N LYS A 446 -4.98 15.55 5.13
CA LYS A 446 -4.10 16.34 6.00
C LYS A 446 -4.84 17.03 7.14
N LYS A 447 -5.99 17.67 6.86
CA LYS A 447 -6.82 18.29 7.91
C LYS A 447 -7.34 17.25 8.92
N HIS A 448 -7.74 16.08 8.44
CA HIS A 448 -8.20 14.99 9.32
C HIS A 448 -7.07 14.41 10.18
N ILE A 449 -5.87 14.20 9.64
CA ILE A 449 -4.69 13.75 10.41
C ILE A 449 -4.24 14.80 11.43
N THR A 450 -4.22 16.09 11.06
CA THR A 450 -3.95 17.18 12.03
C THR A 450 -5.01 17.21 13.14
N LEU A 451 -6.29 17.06 12.79
CA LEU A 451 -7.39 17.03 13.76
C LEU A 451 -7.34 15.80 14.70
N LEU A 452 -6.87 14.65 14.20
CA LEU A 452 -6.58 13.46 15.01
C LEU A 452 -5.48 13.76 16.04
N CYS A 453 -4.34 14.30 15.57
CA CYS A 453 -3.22 14.68 16.44
C CYS A 453 -3.63 15.73 17.48
N GLU A 454 -4.42 16.73 17.09
CA GLU A 454 -4.97 17.75 17.99
C GLU A 454 -5.92 17.18 19.04
N ARG A 455 -6.79 16.24 18.67
CA ARG A 455 -7.78 15.65 19.60
C ARG A 455 -7.13 14.68 20.57
N LEU A 456 -6.17 13.87 20.12
CA LEU A 456 -5.28 13.09 20.97
C LEU A 456 -4.51 14.01 21.92
N GLY A 457 -3.85 15.04 21.39
CA GLY A 457 -3.10 16.05 22.15
C GLY A 457 -3.90 16.85 23.19
N LYS A 458 -5.24 16.83 23.08
CA LYS A 458 -6.17 17.44 24.04
C LYS A 458 -6.90 16.39 24.89
N GLY A 459 -6.21 15.29 25.21
CA GLY A 459 -6.67 14.24 26.15
C GLY A 459 -7.51 13.13 25.53
N GLY A 460 -7.62 13.07 24.20
CA GLY A 460 -8.39 12.03 23.50
C GLY A 460 -7.86 10.62 23.77
N ARG A 461 -8.76 9.64 23.72
CA ARG A 461 -8.45 8.21 23.90
C ARG A 461 -9.11 7.41 22.78
N LEU A 462 -8.48 6.31 22.40
CA LEU A 462 -9.00 5.39 21.39
C LEU A 462 -9.56 4.15 22.09
N SER A 463 -10.68 3.63 21.58
CA SER A 463 -11.34 2.41 22.04
C SER A 463 -12.33 1.98 20.97
N LEU A 464 -12.43 0.67 20.71
CA LEU A 464 -13.39 0.10 19.76
C LEU A 464 -14.65 -0.46 20.45
N CYS A 465 -14.73 -0.39 21.78
CA CYS A 465 -15.87 -0.90 22.55
C CYS A 465 -17.14 -0.09 22.25
N SER A 466 -18.14 -0.75 21.65
CA SER A 466 -19.39 -0.11 21.25
C SER A 466 -20.38 0.02 22.42
N GLU A 467 -20.11 0.95 23.35
CA GLU A 467 -21.13 1.40 24.33
C GLU A 467 -22.37 1.98 23.63
N ALA A 468 -22.21 2.46 22.38
CA ALA A 468 -23.27 2.92 21.50
C ALA A 468 -24.30 1.84 21.11
N ASN A 469 -24.07 0.56 21.45
CA ASN A 469 -25.00 -0.54 21.19
C ASN A 469 -25.48 -1.27 22.46
N ALA A 470 -25.33 -0.64 23.64
CA ALA A 470 -26.15 -1.02 24.79
C ALA A 470 -27.63 -0.74 24.43
N PRO A 471 -28.54 -1.75 24.48
CA PRO A 471 -29.95 -1.50 24.20
C PRO A 471 -30.50 -0.56 25.28
N ALA A 472 -30.90 0.65 24.87
CA ALA A 472 -31.47 1.63 25.78
C ALA A 472 -32.66 1.02 26.52
N ALA A 473 -32.56 0.94 27.85
CA ALA A 473 -33.56 0.28 28.67
C ALA A 473 -34.91 1.00 28.53
N LEU A 474 -35.82 0.40 27.75
CA LEU A 474 -37.18 0.89 27.55
C LEU A 474 -37.95 0.80 28.87
N MET A 475 -37.93 1.88 29.64
CA MET A 475 -38.88 2.09 30.74
C MET A 475 -40.28 2.22 30.15
N MET A 476 -40.98 1.09 30.09
CA MET A 476 -42.40 1.04 29.76
C MET A 476 -43.21 1.75 30.86
N PRO A 477 -43.95 2.83 30.53
CA PRO A 477 -44.94 3.36 31.46
C PRO A 477 -46.10 2.36 31.57
N VAL A 478 -46.46 1.98 32.80
CA VAL A 478 -47.57 1.05 33.04
C VAL A 478 -48.90 1.81 33.06
N SER A 479 -49.71 1.61 32.02
CA SER A 479 -51.15 1.88 32.04
C SER A 479 -51.86 0.81 31.20
N CYS A 480 -52.73 0.04 31.84
CA CYS A 480 -53.44 -1.08 31.24
C CYS A 480 -54.73 -0.61 30.55
N GLU A 481 -55.04 -1.18 29.38
CA GLU A 481 -56.41 -1.57 29.04
C GLU A 481 -56.38 -2.79 28.11
N SER A 482 -57.48 -3.56 28.07
CA SER A 482 -57.46 -4.97 27.65
C SER A 482 -58.12 -5.23 26.29
N ILE A 483 -57.56 -6.18 25.54
CA ILE A 483 -58.08 -6.64 24.23
C ILE A 483 -58.83 -7.96 24.45
N PRO A 484 -60.07 -8.11 23.96
CA PRO A 484 -60.78 -9.39 23.93
C PRO A 484 -60.36 -10.22 22.70
N GLU A 485 -60.22 -11.53 22.87
CA GLU A 485 -60.12 -12.49 21.76
C GLU A 485 -61.45 -12.62 21.01
N PRO A 486 -61.43 -13.06 19.74
CA PRO A 486 -61.97 -14.38 19.49
C PRO A 486 -61.17 -15.26 18.52
N ILE A 487 -60.94 -16.51 18.94
CA ILE A 487 -61.24 -17.77 18.26
C ILE A 487 -61.26 -17.77 16.70
N VAL A 488 -60.26 -18.45 16.13
CA VAL A 488 -60.32 -19.49 15.07
C VAL A 488 -61.52 -19.50 14.11
N GLU A 489 -61.27 -19.40 12.79
CA GLU A 489 -61.74 -20.41 11.81
C GLU A 489 -60.99 -20.34 10.46
N GLN A 490 -61.32 -21.25 9.53
CA GLN A 490 -60.47 -21.75 8.44
C GLN A 490 -60.40 -20.83 7.20
N GLU A 491 -59.29 -20.89 6.46
CA GLU A 491 -59.24 -20.50 5.04
C GLU A 491 -59.55 -21.71 4.14
N GLU A 492 -60.64 -21.67 3.37
CA GLU A 492 -60.80 -22.49 2.16
C GLU A 492 -60.48 -21.65 0.92
N GLU A 493 -59.80 -22.25 -0.08
CA GLU A 493 -59.58 -21.60 -1.37
C GLU A 493 -60.85 -21.60 -2.23
N THR A 494 -61.29 -20.43 -2.71
CA THR A 494 -62.12 -20.35 -3.93
C THR A 494 -61.54 -19.37 -4.94
N LEU A 495 -60.72 -19.91 -5.85
CA LEU A 495 -60.56 -19.32 -7.18
C LEU A 495 -61.92 -19.32 -7.89
N GLN A 496 -62.35 -18.18 -8.44
CA GLN A 496 -63.26 -18.21 -9.58
C GLN A 496 -63.01 -17.06 -10.56
N ASP A 497 -63.14 -17.41 -11.83
CA ASP A 497 -62.74 -16.63 -13.01
C ASP A 497 -63.89 -15.75 -13.53
N SER A 498 -63.62 -15.03 -14.62
CA SER A 498 -64.52 -14.75 -15.76
C SER A 498 -64.94 -13.29 -16.06
N THR A 499 -64.33 -12.79 -17.14
CA THR A 499 -65.02 -12.22 -18.34
C THR A 499 -65.46 -10.75 -18.48
N GLN A 500 -65.31 -10.28 -19.74
CA GLN A 500 -66.14 -9.33 -20.50
C GLN A 500 -66.05 -7.79 -20.30
N PHE A 501 -65.02 -7.22 -20.95
CA PHE A 501 -65.15 -6.22 -22.04
C PHE A 501 -66.35 -5.23 -22.12
N ILE A 502 -65.99 -3.93 -22.27
CA ILE A 502 -66.64 -2.88 -23.10
C ILE A 502 -67.97 -2.26 -22.61
N LYS A 503 -67.91 -1.00 -22.11
CA LYS A 503 -68.33 0.20 -22.89
C LYS A 503 -68.13 1.58 -22.21
N LYS A 504 -68.09 2.60 -23.10
CA LYS A 504 -68.51 4.02 -22.95
C LYS A 504 -67.62 5.06 -22.26
N LYS A 505 -67.63 6.24 -22.88
CA LYS A 505 -66.90 7.48 -22.59
C LYS A 505 -67.67 8.41 -21.63
N GLN A 506 -66.94 9.40 -21.12
CA GLN A 506 -67.35 10.71 -20.56
C GLN A 506 -68.70 11.32 -21.00
N PRO A 507 -69.21 12.26 -20.18
CA PRO A 507 -69.26 13.67 -20.61
C PRO A 507 -68.53 14.63 -19.63
N SER A 508 -67.65 15.54 -20.11
CA SER A 508 -67.89 17.00 -20.37
C SER A 508 -68.05 17.90 -19.13
N LYS A 509 -67.55 19.15 -19.05
CA LYS A 509 -67.40 20.22 -20.09
C LYS A 509 -66.26 21.24 -19.80
N ARG A 510 -65.66 21.80 -20.89
CA ARG A 510 -65.08 23.17 -21.06
C ARG A 510 -63.84 23.55 -20.19
N VAL A 511 -62.89 24.43 -20.59
CA VAL A 511 -62.69 25.37 -21.73
C VAL A 511 -61.21 25.17 -22.21
N LYS A 512 -60.88 24.73 -23.45
CA LYS A 512 -60.65 25.50 -24.72
C LYS A 512 -59.59 26.63 -24.59
N SER A 513 -58.54 26.82 -25.40
CA SER A 513 -57.87 26.08 -26.52
C SER A 513 -56.51 26.82 -26.83
N LYS A 514 -55.59 26.45 -27.75
CA LYS A 514 -55.62 25.56 -28.94
C LYS A 514 -54.19 25.27 -29.45
N SER A 515 -53.99 24.15 -30.18
CA SER A 515 -52.97 23.87 -31.23
C SER A 515 -51.47 24.10 -30.93
N ASP A 516 -50.57 23.09 -30.97
CA ASP A 516 -50.18 22.14 -32.06
C ASP A 516 -49.12 22.70 -33.03
N SER A 517 -48.21 21.91 -33.62
CA SER A 517 -47.37 20.80 -33.10
C SER A 517 -46.34 20.34 -34.17
N SER A 518 -45.21 19.78 -33.73
CA SER A 518 -44.23 18.95 -34.48
C SER A 518 -43.23 19.60 -35.48
N LYS A 519 -42.15 18.84 -35.71
CA LYS A 519 -41.12 18.85 -36.78
C LYS A 519 -40.00 19.93 -36.85
N GLU A 520 -38.83 19.47 -36.42
CA GLU A 520 -37.59 19.28 -37.22
C GLU A 520 -36.93 20.44 -38.02
N SER A 521 -35.58 20.46 -37.87
CA SER A 521 -34.55 20.78 -38.89
C SER A 521 -34.01 22.22 -39.06
N SER A 522 -32.76 22.36 -38.57
CA SER A 522 -31.58 22.86 -39.32
C SER A 522 -31.23 24.37 -39.44
N LYS A 523 -29.92 24.60 -39.22
CA LYS A 523 -28.97 25.53 -39.90
C LYS A 523 -29.08 27.07 -39.80
N GLU A 524 -28.06 27.61 -39.11
CA GLU A 524 -27.04 28.56 -39.61
C GLU A 524 -27.39 29.98 -40.14
N LYS A 525 -26.75 30.97 -39.48
CA LYS A 525 -26.01 32.14 -40.05
C LYS A 525 -26.75 33.19 -40.91
N LYS A 526 -26.65 34.45 -40.46
CA LYS A 526 -25.73 35.51 -41.00
C LYS A 526 -25.83 36.81 -40.17
N GLU A 527 -24.71 37.37 -39.72
CA GLU A 527 -23.92 38.48 -40.32
C GLU A 527 -24.60 39.88 -40.37
N LYS A 528 -24.01 40.82 -39.60
CA LYS A 528 -23.68 42.25 -39.88
C LYS A 528 -23.38 42.90 -38.52
N ASP A 529 -22.22 43.46 -38.19
CA ASP A 529 -21.16 44.21 -38.91
C ASP A 529 -21.48 45.70 -39.16
N SER A 530 -20.44 46.55 -39.02
CA SER A 530 -20.45 48.01 -38.76
C SER A 530 -21.13 48.43 -37.44
N GLY A 531 -20.71 49.50 -36.75
CA GLY A 531 -19.53 50.38 -36.87
C GLY A 531 -19.60 51.45 -35.76
N LYS A 532 -18.67 51.48 -34.79
CA LYS A 532 -17.47 52.36 -34.72
C LYS A 532 -17.76 53.84 -34.37
N GLU A 533 -17.24 54.26 -33.19
CA GLU A 533 -17.01 55.67 -32.75
C GLU A 533 -18.24 56.57 -32.47
N SER A 534 -18.20 57.59 -31.59
CA SER A 534 -17.15 58.10 -30.68
C SER A 534 -17.73 58.87 -29.45
N LYS A 535 -16.85 59.43 -28.60
CA LYS A 535 -17.13 60.07 -27.29
C LYS A 535 -17.88 61.42 -27.37
N LYS A 536 -18.70 61.73 -26.34
CA LYS A 536 -18.77 63.02 -25.55
C LYS A 536 -20.09 63.11 -24.74
N ASP A 537 -20.25 63.88 -23.65
CA ASP A 537 -19.34 64.45 -22.63
C ASP A 537 -20.18 64.94 -21.40
N SER A 538 -19.55 65.23 -20.25
CA SER A 538 -20.12 65.87 -19.03
C SER A 538 -21.29 65.17 -18.28
N GLY A 539 -21.49 65.37 -16.95
CA GLY A 539 -20.65 66.04 -15.94
C GLY A 539 -21.40 66.37 -14.61
N LYS A 540 -20.64 66.78 -13.57
CA LYS A 540 -21.07 67.36 -12.26
C LYS A 540 -21.77 66.40 -11.24
N ASP A 541 -21.62 66.56 -9.91
CA ASP A 541 -20.74 67.45 -9.11
C ASP A 541 -20.51 66.93 -7.66
N SER A 542 -19.77 67.73 -6.87
CA SER A 542 -19.62 67.75 -5.40
C SER A 542 -18.43 67.01 -4.77
N THR A 543 -17.99 67.54 -3.62
CA THR A 543 -16.55 67.63 -3.27
C THR A 543 -16.33 67.70 -1.77
N LYS A 544 -15.29 67.03 -1.25
CA LYS A 544 -14.50 67.55 -0.11
C LYS A 544 -13.09 66.98 -0.06
N GLU A 545 -12.12 67.83 0.30
CA GLU A 545 -10.69 67.53 0.26
C GLU A 545 -10.17 66.96 1.59
N SER A 546 -9.10 66.16 1.50
CA SER A 546 -7.96 66.34 2.41
C SER A 546 -6.64 66.02 1.70
N LYS A 547 -5.67 66.91 1.93
CA LYS A 547 -4.32 67.04 1.33
C LYS A 547 -3.49 65.73 1.47
N LYS A 548 -2.43 65.45 0.68
CA LYS A 548 -1.47 66.42 0.11
C LYS A 548 -0.63 65.88 -1.09
N ASP A 549 -0.51 66.71 -2.13
CA ASP A 549 0.53 66.91 -3.16
C ASP A 549 1.25 65.74 -3.90
N SER A 550 1.14 65.78 -5.24
CA SER A 550 2.04 65.16 -6.25
C SER A 550 3.34 65.99 -6.45
N GLY A 551 4.42 65.52 -7.08
CA GLY A 551 4.62 65.42 -8.56
C GLY A 551 4.96 66.79 -9.20
N LYS A 552 5.79 66.94 -10.25
CA LYS A 552 6.47 65.99 -11.17
C LYS A 552 7.61 66.74 -11.93
N GLU A 553 8.63 66.01 -12.43
CA GLU A 553 9.63 66.34 -13.49
C GLU A 553 9.99 67.83 -13.80
N LYS A 554 11.28 68.19 -13.86
CA LYS A 554 12.10 67.94 -15.07
C LYS A 554 13.63 68.04 -14.90
N GLU A 555 14.31 67.21 -15.69
CA GLU A 555 15.62 67.41 -16.37
C GLU A 555 16.83 68.07 -15.67
N SER A 556 17.85 67.25 -15.40
CA SER A 556 19.23 67.55 -15.86
C SER A 556 19.92 66.24 -16.28
N LYS A 557 20.97 66.34 -17.13
CA LYS A 557 21.62 65.21 -17.82
C LYS A 557 22.92 64.77 -17.11
N VAL A 558 23.35 63.51 -17.30
CA VAL A 558 24.57 63.14 -18.06
C VAL A 558 24.92 61.63 -17.95
N SER A 559 25.46 61.07 -19.04
CA SER A 559 26.18 59.79 -19.21
C SER A 559 25.61 58.48 -18.63
N SER A 560 25.07 57.65 -19.51
CA SER A 560 25.29 56.20 -19.48
C SER A 560 26.51 55.83 -20.36
N LYS A 561 27.19 54.72 -20.08
CA LYS A 561 28.21 54.15 -20.97
C LYS A 561 28.23 52.61 -20.87
N GLU A 562 27.65 51.95 -21.87
CA GLU A 562 27.74 50.50 -22.09
C GLU A 562 28.86 50.22 -23.11
N SER A 563 29.56 49.08 -23.00
CA SER A 563 30.50 48.64 -24.05
C SER A 563 30.70 47.12 -24.09
N LYS A 564 29.99 46.47 -25.03
CA LYS A 564 30.43 45.20 -25.63
C LYS A 564 31.59 45.47 -26.60
N ARG A 565 32.53 44.51 -26.76
CA ARG A 565 33.08 44.07 -28.08
C ARG A 565 34.23 43.04 -27.98
N GLU A 566 33.97 41.88 -28.57
CA GLU A 566 34.92 41.13 -29.44
C GLU A 566 35.22 41.95 -30.73
N PRO A 567 36.22 41.63 -31.62
CA PRO A 567 36.60 40.26 -32.01
C PRO A 567 38.02 39.94 -32.59
N LYS A 568 38.21 38.66 -32.95
CA LYS A 568 39.05 38.07 -34.05
C LYS A 568 40.57 37.87 -33.90
N ASP A 569 41.01 36.72 -34.41
CA ASP A 569 42.40 36.28 -34.68
C ASP A 569 43.06 36.98 -35.89
N PRO A 570 44.40 36.86 -36.02
CA PRO A 570 44.97 36.12 -37.15
C PRO A 570 46.09 35.12 -36.74
N ALA A 571 46.67 34.39 -37.71
CA ALA A 571 47.51 33.20 -37.48
C ALA A 571 48.92 33.26 -38.14
N LYS A 572 49.78 32.26 -37.79
CA LYS A 572 51.15 31.96 -38.29
C LYS A 572 52.26 32.95 -37.87
N GLU A 573 53.55 32.60 -37.83
CA GLU A 573 54.34 31.40 -38.23
C GLU A 573 55.49 31.17 -37.17
N SER A 574 55.89 29.95 -36.80
CA SER A 574 57.12 29.20 -37.22
C SER A 574 58.49 29.90 -36.98
N SER A 575 59.63 29.24 -36.66
CA SER A 575 60.00 27.80 -36.58
C SER A 575 61.36 27.58 -35.84
N LYS A 576 61.80 26.31 -35.71
CA LYS A 576 63.16 25.81 -35.32
C LYS A 576 63.57 25.99 -33.85
N ASP A 577 64.38 25.13 -33.21
CA ASP A 577 65.01 23.79 -33.44
C ASP A 577 65.45 23.28 -32.03
N LYS A 578 65.79 22.03 -31.65
CA LYS A 578 65.94 20.66 -32.20
C LYS A 578 65.92 19.70 -30.95
N GLU A 579 66.51 18.48 -30.90
CA GLU A 579 66.16 17.19 -31.54
C GLU A 579 66.93 16.02 -30.87
N SER A 580 66.23 14.99 -30.38
CA SER A 580 66.68 13.55 -30.28
C SER A 580 65.52 12.72 -29.67
N ALA A 581 64.99 11.60 -30.19
CA ALA A 581 65.51 10.41 -30.88
C ALA A 581 66.05 9.31 -29.91
N ARG A 582 65.69 8.01 -30.01
CA ARG A 582 64.64 7.29 -30.77
C ARG A 582 64.46 5.84 -30.23
N GLU A 583 63.70 5.00 -30.95
CA GLU A 583 63.53 3.52 -30.84
C GLU A 583 62.51 3.00 -29.81
N LYS A 584 61.94 1.79 -29.89
CA LYS A 584 61.35 0.92 -30.97
C LYS A 584 61.35 -0.55 -30.48
N ASP A 585 60.24 -1.27 -30.61
CA ASP A 585 60.17 -2.73 -30.43
C ASP A 585 60.95 -3.50 -31.53
N PRO A 586 61.34 -4.77 -31.27
CA PRO A 586 60.53 -5.87 -31.80
C PRO A 586 60.40 -7.10 -30.85
N SER A 587 59.78 -8.18 -31.35
CA SER A 587 59.25 -9.32 -30.59
C SER A 587 59.96 -10.67 -30.82
N LYS A 588 59.50 -11.73 -30.11
CA LYS A 588 59.84 -13.19 -30.24
C LYS A 588 61.19 -13.65 -29.64
N GLU A 589 61.42 -14.91 -29.23
CA GLU A 589 60.55 -16.12 -29.13
C GLU A 589 61.05 -17.15 -28.07
N SER A 590 60.15 -18.03 -27.63
CA SER A 590 60.39 -19.37 -27.02
C SER A 590 61.02 -19.48 -25.59
N GLY A 591 60.65 -20.47 -24.76
CA GLY A 591 59.52 -21.41 -24.86
C GLY A 591 59.58 -22.66 -23.97
N LYS A 592 58.46 -23.41 -23.94
CA LYS A 592 58.22 -24.75 -23.30
C LYS A 592 58.23 -24.75 -21.76
N GLU A 593 57.36 -25.48 -21.04
CA GLU A 593 56.20 -26.35 -21.36
C GLU A 593 55.31 -26.43 -20.07
N LYS A 594 54.31 -27.29 -19.75
CA LYS A 594 53.64 -28.54 -20.20
C LYS A 594 52.28 -28.57 -19.42
N THR A 595 51.13 -29.14 -19.80
CA THR A 595 50.68 -29.93 -20.98
C THR A 595 49.14 -29.79 -21.18
N LYS A 596 48.59 -30.51 -22.16
CA LYS A 596 47.18 -30.65 -22.59
C LYS A 596 46.24 -31.36 -21.60
N VAL A 597 44.92 -31.07 -21.70
CA VAL A 597 43.87 -32.03 -22.15
C VAL A 597 42.84 -31.26 -23.03
N SER A 598 42.13 -31.92 -23.96
CA SER A 598 41.14 -31.29 -24.87
C SER A 598 40.03 -32.23 -25.37
N ARG A 599 38.83 -31.68 -25.67
CA ARG A 599 37.73 -32.15 -26.57
C ARG A 599 36.65 -31.05 -26.59
N LYS A 600 36.04 -30.55 -27.69
CA LYS A 600 35.47 -31.09 -28.96
C LYS A 600 34.11 -31.82 -28.86
N SER A 601 33.02 -31.02 -28.89
CA SER A 601 31.86 -31.10 -29.82
C SER A 601 31.33 -32.46 -30.33
N SER A 602 30.07 -32.81 -29.99
CA SER A 602 29.17 -33.83 -30.62
C SER A 602 27.79 -33.81 -29.93
N VAL A 603 26.63 -34.23 -30.47
CA VAL A 603 26.09 -34.39 -31.85
C VAL A 603 24.55 -34.47 -31.79
N LYS A 604 23.80 -34.30 -32.91
CA LYS A 604 22.32 -34.50 -32.96
C LYS A 604 21.90 -35.98 -33.11
N VAL A 605 20.93 -36.43 -32.31
CA VAL A 605 20.03 -37.60 -32.54
C VAL A 605 18.68 -37.22 -31.90
N LYS A 606 17.58 -36.95 -32.62
CA LYS A 606 16.72 -37.76 -33.51
C LYS A 606 15.80 -38.73 -32.76
N GLU A 607 14.54 -38.31 -32.58
CA GLU A 607 13.45 -39.12 -32.05
C GLU A 607 13.11 -40.33 -32.95
N LYS A 608 12.55 -41.38 -32.36
CA LYS A 608 11.68 -42.35 -33.07
C LYS A 608 10.66 -42.96 -32.11
N LYS A 609 9.42 -43.13 -32.59
CA LYS A 609 8.25 -43.67 -31.87
C LYS A 609 8.12 -45.19 -32.04
N SER A 610 7.66 -45.90 -31.02
CA SER A 610 7.07 -47.25 -31.09
C SER A 610 6.14 -47.50 -29.88
N GLU A 611 5.09 -48.29 -30.09
CA GLU A 611 4.03 -48.62 -29.11
C GLU A 611 4.04 -50.14 -28.76
N ALA A 612 3.25 -50.54 -27.76
CA ALA A 612 3.01 -51.90 -27.23
C ALA A 612 4.16 -52.56 -26.43
N GLY A 613 3.88 -53.40 -25.42
CA GLY A 613 2.57 -53.68 -24.77
C GLY A 613 2.61 -54.89 -23.82
N ASP A 614 1.67 -54.90 -22.84
CA ASP A 614 1.18 -55.98 -21.96
C ASP A 614 2.13 -56.92 -21.17
N ALA A 615 1.56 -57.41 -20.04
CA ALA A 615 2.09 -58.37 -19.04
C ALA A 615 3.28 -57.88 -18.17
N GLU A 616 3.39 -58.25 -16.89
CA GLU A 616 2.55 -59.13 -16.04
C GLU A 616 2.31 -58.49 -14.66
#